data_AF-F4HK31-F1
#
_entry.id   AF-F4HK31-F1
#
_cell.length_a   1.000
_cell.length_b   1.000
_cell.length_c   1.000
_cell.angle_alpha   90.00
_cell.angle_beta   90.00
_cell.angle_gamma   90.00
#
_symmetry.space_group_name_H-M   'P 1'
#
loop_
_entity.id
_entity.type
_entity.pdbx_description
1 polymer ?
#
loop_
_entity_poly.entity_id
_entity_poly.type
_entity_poly.pdbx_seq_one_letter_code
_entity_poly.pdbx_strand_id
1 'polypeptide(L)'
;MEGGYQRNSIIKEVSKLRDLLFWLAIIFIFASGYFDFKKRKVESTILAGLAGGFALAFALYYRAPLLLSFLVGFIATALFEWSRKR
;
A
#
# COMPACT_ATOMS: atom_id res chain seq x y z
N MET A 1 -1.13 21.01 31.99
CA MET A 1 -0.54 19.67 31.71
C MET A 1 -1.27 18.93 30.56
N GLU A 2 -2.13 19.59 29.77
CA GLU A 2 -2.97 18.93 28.75
C GLU A 2 -2.27 18.69 27.39
N GLY A 3 -1.19 19.44 27.09
CA GLY A 3 -0.48 19.33 25.80
C GLY A 3 0.38 18.06 25.62
N GLY A 4 0.62 17.29 26.68
CA GLY A 4 1.36 16.02 26.61
C GLY A 4 0.48 14.84 26.18
N TYR A 5 -0.78 14.81 26.63
CA TYR A 5 -1.71 13.72 26.32
C TYR A 5 -2.15 13.75 24.86
N GLN A 6 -2.44 14.95 24.32
CA GLN A 6 -2.82 15.16 22.92
C GLN A 6 -1.69 14.82 21.93
N ARG A 7 -0.42 15.02 22.30
CA ARG A 7 0.70 14.59 21.45
C ARG A 7 0.83 13.07 21.37
N ASN A 8 0.66 12.38 22.50
CA ASN A 8 0.76 10.92 22.52
C ASN A 8 -0.37 10.23 21.76
N SER A 9 -1.58 10.79 21.76
CA SER A 9 -2.69 10.25 20.97
C SER A 9 -2.43 10.36 19.46
N ILE A 10 -2.00 11.53 18.99
CA ILE A 10 -1.71 11.77 17.56
C ILE A 10 -0.59 10.85 17.08
N ILE A 11 0.52 10.75 17.82
CA ILE A 11 1.64 9.88 17.43
C ILE A 11 1.20 8.41 17.34
N LYS A 12 0.34 7.98 18.26
CA LYS A 12 -0.19 6.61 18.27
C LYS A 12 -1.11 6.34 17.08
N GLU A 13 -1.95 7.29 16.69
CA GLU A 13 -2.81 7.16 15.50
C GLU A 13 -2.02 7.14 14.20
N VAL A 14 -1.05 8.04 14.07
CA VAL A 14 -0.14 8.12 12.93
C VAL A 14 0.66 6.82 12.77
N SER A 15 1.12 6.23 13.88
CA SER A 15 1.76 4.90 13.87
C SER A 15 0.81 3.79 13.41
N LYS A 16 -0.43 3.76 13.93
CA LYS A 16 -1.42 2.75 13.54
C LYS A 16 -1.76 2.80 12.06
N LEU A 17 -1.90 4.00 11.48
CA LEU A 17 -2.19 4.13 10.06
C LEU A 17 -1.02 3.61 9.21
N ARG A 18 0.22 3.91 9.59
CA ARG A 18 1.40 3.37 8.92
C ARG A 18 1.44 1.83 8.98
N ASP A 19 1.17 1.26 10.15
CA ASP A 19 1.13 -0.20 10.31
C ASP A 19 0.01 -0.84 9.48
N LEU A 20 -1.15 -0.18 9.40
CA LEU A 20 -2.27 -0.61 8.56
C LEU A 20 -1.88 -0.67 7.09
N LEU A 21 -1.18 0.35 6.57
CA LEU A 21 -0.70 0.37 5.18
C LEU A 21 0.23 -0.81 4.89
N PHE A 22 1.12 -1.14 5.84
CA PHE A 22 2.02 -2.28 5.73
C PHE A 22 1.26 -3.60 5.67
N TRP A 23 0.31 -3.83 6.59
CA TRP A 23 -0.49 -5.05 6.61
C TRP A 23 -1.38 -5.18 5.38
N LEU A 24 -1.98 -4.08 4.91
CA LEU A 24 -2.73 -4.06 3.66
C LEU A 24 -1.84 -4.46 2.49
N ALA A 25 -0.64 -3.88 2.37
CA ALA A 25 0.29 -4.25 1.31
C ALA A 25 0.58 -5.75 1.29
N ILE A 26 0.86 -6.36 2.45
CA ILE A 26 1.10 -7.80 2.57
C ILE A 26 -0.11 -8.62 2.10
N ILE A 27 -1.32 -8.28 2.58
CA ILE A 27 -2.54 -8.99 2.21
C ILE A 27 -2.74 -8.94 0.68
N PHE A 28 -2.55 -7.78 0.07
CA PHE A 28 -2.69 -7.63 -1.37
C PHE A 28 -1.61 -8.35 -2.18
N ILE A 29 -0.37 -8.47 -1.67
CA ILE A 29 0.69 -9.28 -2.29
C ILE A 29 0.24 -10.75 -2.37
N PHE A 30 -0.21 -11.31 -1.24
CA PHE A 30 -0.67 -12.71 -1.21
C PHE A 30 -1.91 -12.92 -2.07
N ALA A 31 -2.87 -11.99 -2.01
CA ALA A 31 -4.06 -12.05 -2.86
C ALA A 31 -3.67 -11.99 -4.35
N SER A 32 -2.80 -11.07 -4.75
CA SER A 32 -2.33 -10.97 -6.14
C SER A 32 -1.71 -12.28 -6.63
N GLY A 33 -0.84 -12.91 -5.83
CA GLY A 33 -0.23 -14.20 -6.17
C GLY A 33 -1.24 -15.34 -6.28
N TYR A 34 -2.24 -15.38 -5.39
CA TYR A 34 -3.32 -16.37 -5.45
C TYR A 34 -4.16 -16.24 -6.73
N PHE A 35 -4.51 -15.01 -7.12
CA PHE A 35 -5.27 -14.76 -8.34
C PHE A 35 -4.44 -15.01 -9.61
N ASP A 36 -3.13 -14.77 -9.55
CA ASP A 36 -2.22 -15.12 -10.63
C ASP A 36 -2.18 -16.63 -10.86
N PHE A 37 -2.10 -17.41 -9.78
CA PHE A 37 -2.17 -18.87 -9.81
C PHE A 37 -3.48 -19.39 -10.43
N LYS A 38 -4.59 -18.69 -10.19
CA LYS A 38 -5.89 -18.96 -10.82
C LYS A 38 -6.01 -18.49 -12.28
N LYS A 39 -4.92 -18.03 -12.90
CA LYS A 39 -4.86 -17.48 -14.27
C LYS A 39 -5.74 -16.24 -14.48
N ARG A 40 -6.12 -15.54 -13.40
CA ARG A 40 -6.92 -14.32 -13.46
C ARG A 40 -6.02 -13.10 -13.56
N LYS A 41 -5.45 -12.89 -14.75
CA LYS A 41 -4.39 -11.89 -15.00
C LYS A 41 -4.79 -10.46 -14.61
N VAL A 42 -6.01 -10.03 -14.94
CA VAL A 42 -6.49 -8.66 -14.67
C VAL A 42 -6.64 -8.42 -13.17
N GLU A 43 -7.33 -9.32 -12.46
CA GLU A 43 -7.55 -9.23 -11.02
C GLU A 43 -6.22 -9.26 -10.26
N SER A 44 -5.32 -10.16 -10.63
CA SER A 44 -3.97 -10.23 -10.06
C SER A 44 -3.18 -8.92 -10.29
N THR A 45 -3.30 -8.30 -11.46
CA THR A 45 -2.62 -7.03 -11.77
C THR A 45 -3.16 -5.87 -10.94
N ILE A 46 -4.49 -5.78 -10.77
CA ILE A 46 -5.11 -4.76 -9.92
C ILE A 46 -4.66 -4.95 -8.46
N LEU A 47 -4.65 -6.17 -7.96
CA LEU A 47 -4.19 -6.49 -6.61
C LEU A 47 -2.70 -6.18 -6.41
N ALA A 48 -1.86 -6.45 -7.42
CA ALA A 48 -0.44 -6.07 -7.39
C ALA A 48 -0.29 -4.55 -7.36
N GLY A 49 -1.08 -3.82 -8.14
CA GLY A 49 -1.17 -2.36 -8.08
C GLY A 49 -1.52 -1.89 -6.67
N LEU A 50 -2.58 -2.43 -6.06
CA LEU A 50 -2.98 -2.07 -4.70
C LEU A 50 -1.85 -2.33 -3.69
N ALA A 51 -1.21 -3.50 -3.77
CA ALA A 51 -0.04 -3.82 -2.96
C ALA A 51 1.08 -2.78 -3.12
N GLY A 52 1.43 -2.42 -4.35
CA GLY A 52 2.44 -1.41 -4.65
C GLY A 52 2.08 -0.03 -4.15
N GLY A 53 0.81 0.37 -4.29
CA GLY A 53 0.30 1.64 -3.77
C GLY A 53 0.41 1.72 -2.25
N PHE A 54 -0.05 0.70 -1.52
CA PHE A 54 0.07 0.64 -0.06
C PHE A 54 1.53 0.56 0.40
N ALA A 55 2.37 -0.20 -0.30
CA ALA A 55 3.79 -0.32 0.01
C ALA A 55 4.53 1.02 -0.14
N LEU A 56 4.28 1.76 -1.24
CA LEU A 56 4.91 3.07 -1.44
C LEU A 56 4.37 4.12 -0.48
N ALA A 57 3.06 4.11 -0.23
CA ALA A 57 2.43 4.97 0.78
C ALA A 57 2.99 4.71 2.19
N PHE A 58 3.29 3.45 2.53
CA PHE A 58 3.99 3.09 3.76
C PHE A 58 5.44 3.60 3.78
N ALA A 59 6.18 3.40 2.69
CA ALA A 59 7.60 3.78 2.59
C ALA A 59 7.81 5.30 2.67
N LEU A 60 6.88 6.09 2.10
CA LEU A 60 6.95 7.54 2.04
C LEU A 60 5.99 8.25 3.01
N TYR A 61 5.44 7.53 3.98
CA TYR A 61 4.38 8.01 4.87
C TYR A 61 4.71 9.36 5.55
N TYR A 62 5.96 9.59 5.95
CA TYR A 62 6.42 10.83 6.57
C TYR A 62 7.07 11.83 5.59
N ARG A 63 7.24 11.46 4.32
CA ARG A 63 8.03 12.23 3.34
C ARG A 63 7.19 12.82 2.21
N ALA A 64 6.05 12.22 1.90
CA ALA A 64 5.22 12.63 0.78
C ALA A 64 3.73 12.49 1.10
N PRO A 65 2.85 13.21 0.38
CA PRO A 65 1.41 13.07 0.54
C PRO A 65 0.97 11.62 0.29
N LEU A 66 0.17 11.10 1.21
CA LEU A 66 -0.23 9.70 1.23
C LEU A 66 -0.91 9.27 -0.09
N LEU A 67 -1.83 10.08 -0.59
CA LEU A 67 -2.59 9.80 -1.80
C LEU A 67 -1.69 9.77 -3.05
N LEU A 68 -0.74 10.71 -3.15
CA LEU A 68 0.20 10.75 -4.28
C LEU A 68 1.13 9.55 -4.25
N SER A 69 1.67 9.21 -3.08
CA SER A 69 2.53 8.04 -2.90
C SER A 69 1.78 6.76 -3.26
N PHE A 70 0.51 6.65 -2.87
CA PHE A 70 -0.35 5.53 -3.23
C PHE A 70 -0.56 5.43 -4.74
N LEU A 71 -0.97 6.53 -5.39
CA LEU A 71 -1.25 6.54 -6.83
C LEU A 71 -0.02 6.20 -7.66
N VAL A 72 1.15 6.76 -7.30
CA VAL A 72 2.41 6.47 -7.99
C VAL A 72 2.78 4.99 -7.81
N GLY A 73 2.70 4.45 -6.60
CA GLY A 73 3.01 3.05 -6.32
C GLY A 73 2.05 2.09 -7.03
N PHE A 74 0.77 2.45 -7.08
CA PHE A 74 -0.26 1.70 -7.79
C PHE A 74 0.01 1.65 -9.29
N ILE A 75 0.18 2.80 -9.93
CA ILE A 75 0.38 2.89 -11.38
C ILE A 75 1.69 2.20 -11.77
N ALA A 76 2.79 2.47 -11.06
CA ALA A 76 4.08 1.85 -11.35
C ALA A 76 4.02 0.32 -11.27
N THR A 77 3.39 -0.21 -10.23
CA THR A 77 3.31 -1.66 -10.02
C THR A 77 2.32 -2.32 -10.99
N ALA A 78 1.17 -1.69 -11.24
CA ALA A 78 0.20 -2.19 -12.21
C ALA A 78 0.78 -2.22 -13.63
N LEU A 79 1.51 -1.18 -14.04
CA LEU A 79 2.18 -1.13 -15.35
C LEU A 79 3.31 -2.16 -15.47
N PHE A 80 4.13 -2.29 -14.43
CA PHE A 80 5.19 -3.30 -14.37
C PHE A 80 4.60 -4.72 -14.51
N GLU A 81 3.57 -5.03 -13.72
CA GLU A 81 2.94 -6.35 -13.71
C GLU A 81 2.19 -6.63 -15.02
N TRP A 82 1.54 -5.62 -15.59
CA TRP A 82 0.93 -5.72 -16.92
C TRP A 82 1.98 -6.01 -18.00
N SER A 83 3.10 -5.29 -17.98
CA SER A 83 4.21 -5.50 -18.92
C SER A 83 4.85 -6.88 -18.77
N ARG A 84 4.92 -7.42 -17.55
CA ARG A 84 5.51 -8.74 -17.26
C ARG A 84 4.66 -9.90 -17.78
N LYS A 85 3.34 -9.72 -17.90
CA LYS A 85 2.38 -10.77 -18.27
C LYS A 85 2.00 -10.81 -19.74
N ARG A 86 2.51 -9.86 -20.53
CA ARG A 86 2.39 -9.81 -21.98
C ARG A 86 3.46 -10.69 -22.62
#